data_AF-A0A2G8K7U2-F1
#
_entry.id   AF-A0A2G8K7U2-F1
#
_cell.length_a   1.000
_cell.length_b   1.000
_cell.length_c   1.000
_cell.angle_alpha   90.00
_cell.angle_beta   90.00
_cell.angle_gamma   90.00
#
_symmetry.space_group_name_H-M   'P 1'
#
loop_
_entity.id
_entity.type
_entity.pdbx_description
1 polymer ?
#
loop_
_entity_poly.entity_id
_entity_poly.type
_entity_poly.pdbx_seq_one_letter_code
_entity_poly.pdbx_strand_id
1 'polypeptide(L)'
;MFYNYTACPLLQSPVEGYVTVTPSQHYIDAVARYRCNRDFTLVGNSNRTCQRDKTWSGSEPVCRELSDSAPVLAETHHCSFLLFPTNGVVAYYEERRIEGTIATYRCDDGYTLIGNKNRTCLREGSWSGSDPDCVVGNTNLHISRCLLQHCIHRIGYNYISIGL
;
A
#
# COMPACT_ATOMS: atom_id res chain seq x y z
N MET A 1 -32.90 14.41 52.97
CA MET A 1 -32.36 13.37 52.06
C MET A 1 -32.73 13.78 50.65
N PHE A 2 -31.77 14.25 49.85
CA PHE A 2 -32.03 14.68 48.47
C PHE A 2 -31.88 13.47 47.54
N TYR A 3 -32.99 12.99 46.98
CA TYR A 3 -32.96 11.97 45.94
C TYR A 3 -32.35 12.58 44.68
N ASN A 4 -31.10 12.24 44.37
CA ASN A 4 -30.45 12.71 43.15
C ASN A 4 -31.02 11.91 41.96
N TYR A 5 -32.19 12.32 41.48
CA TYR A 5 -32.88 11.67 40.36
C TYR A 5 -32.24 12.13 39.05
N THR A 6 -31.06 11.60 38.74
CA THR A 6 -30.43 11.80 37.45
C THR A 6 -31.00 10.78 36.47
N ALA A 7 -31.50 11.23 35.33
CA ALA A 7 -32.05 10.35 34.30
C ALA A 7 -30.94 9.59 33.59
N CYS A 8 -29.82 10.22 33.28
CA CYS A 8 -28.64 9.58 32.72
C CYS A 8 -27.38 9.87 33.54
N PRO A 9 -26.33 9.02 33.46
CA PRO A 9 -25.07 9.27 34.16
C PRO A 9 -24.42 10.59 33.76
N LEU A 10 -23.64 11.14 34.69
CA LEU A 10 -22.81 12.31 34.44
C LEU A 10 -21.74 12.01 33.40
N LEU A 11 -21.72 12.83 32.35
CA LEU A 11 -20.71 12.77 31.32
C LEU A 11 -19.47 13.52 31.79
N GLN A 12 -18.31 12.91 31.54
CA GLN A 12 -17.04 13.59 31.69
C GLN A 12 -16.71 14.33 30.39
N SER A 13 -15.98 15.43 30.50
CA SER A 13 -15.45 16.09 29.32
C SER A 13 -14.38 15.20 28.67
N PRO A 14 -14.37 15.08 27.34
CA PRO A 14 -13.30 14.37 26.64
C PRO A 14 -11.97 15.10 26.83
N VAL A 15 -10.86 14.36 26.72
CA VAL A 15 -9.51 14.94 26.69
C VAL A 15 -9.43 15.94 25.53
N GLU A 16 -8.92 17.14 25.79
CA GLU A 16 -8.85 18.24 24.81
C GLU A 16 -10.20 18.65 24.21
N GLY A 17 -11.27 18.51 24.99
CA GLY A 17 -12.60 19.01 24.63
C GLY A 17 -13.50 19.22 25.83
N TYR A 18 -14.76 19.50 25.53
CA TYR A 18 -15.79 19.74 26.52
C TYR A 18 -17.15 19.25 26.03
N VAL A 19 -18.01 18.92 27.00
CA VAL A 19 -19.39 18.52 26.76
C VAL A 19 -20.35 19.50 27.45
N THR A 20 -21.43 19.86 26.75
CA THR A 20 -22.51 20.68 27.28
C THR A 20 -23.82 19.91 27.20
N VAL A 21 -24.56 19.83 28.31
CA VAL A 21 -25.84 19.10 28.36
C VAL A 21 -26.98 20.09 28.48
N THR A 22 -28.00 19.97 27.63
CA THR A 22 -29.18 20.85 27.63
C THR A 22 -30.46 20.02 27.61
N PRO A 23 -31.45 20.29 28.48
CA PRO A 23 -31.45 21.28 29.56
C PRO A 23 -30.60 20.85 30.77
N SER A 24 -30.64 19.57 31.15
CA SER A 24 -29.69 18.94 32.09
C SER A 24 -29.79 17.42 32.01
N GLN A 25 -28.79 16.71 32.53
CA GLN A 25 -28.75 15.24 32.60
C GLN A 25 -29.88 14.58 33.42
N HIS A 26 -30.66 15.37 34.15
CA HIS A 26 -31.80 14.89 34.94
C HIS A 26 -33.03 14.58 34.08
N TYR A 27 -33.03 14.99 32.81
CA TYR A 27 -34.16 14.82 31.91
C TYR A 27 -33.88 13.76 30.86
N ILE A 28 -34.86 12.88 30.64
CA ILE A 28 -34.92 12.07 29.43
C ILE A 28 -35.04 13.01 28.23
N ASP A 29 -34.46 12.62 27.10
CA ASP A 29 -34.32 13.40 25.87
C ASP A 29 -33.41 14.63 25.98
N ALA A 30 -32.71 14.81 27.11
CA ALA A 30 -31.63 15.80 27.21
C ALA A 30 -30.55 15.50 26.16
N VAL A 31 -29.95 16.56 25.61
CA VAL A 31 -28.93 16.47 24.56
C VAL A 31 -27.58 16.90 25.10
N ALA A 32 -26.60 16.00 25.04
CA ALA A 32 -25.19 16.28 25.28
C ALA A 32 -24.52 16.64 23.96
N ARG A 33 -23.90 17.81 23.88
CA ARG A 33 -23.16 18.33 22.73
C ARG A 33 -21.68 18.39 23.05
N TYR A 34 -20.88 17.70 22.26
CA TYR A 34 -19.42 17.61 22.41
C TYR A 34 -18.73 18.56 21.45
N ARG A 35 -17.65 19.19 21.93
CA ARG A 35 -16.81 20.10 21.15
C ARG A 35 -15.35 19.89 21.55
N CYS A 36 -14.45 20.02 20.59
CA CYS A 36 -13.01 19.95 20.84
C CYS A 36 -12.41 21.33 21.01
N ASN A 37 -11.28 21.39 21.71
CA ASN A 37 -10.44 22.57 21.81
C ASN A 37 -9.84 22.93 20.45
N ARG A 38 -9.22 24.11 20.37
CA ARG A 38 -8.52 24.55 19.16
C ARG A 38 -7.46 23.52 18.77
N ASP A 39 -7.32 23.27 17.48
CA ASP A 39 -6.36 22.34 16.89
C ASP A 39 -6.68 20.83 17.08
N PHE A 40 -7.88 20.51 17.57
CA PHE A 40 -8.42 19.15 17.66
C PHE A 40 -9.71 19.00 16.84
N THR A 41 -9.90 17.82 16.25
CA THR A 41 -11.09 17.43 15.50
C THR A 41 -11.88 16.36 16.25
N LEU A 42 -13.20 16.50 16.27
CA LEU A 42 -14.10 15.55 16.91
C LEU A 42 -14.31 14.33 16.01
N VAL A 43 -14.00 13.14 16.54
CA VAL A 43 -14.23 11.85 15.90
C VAL A 43 -15.37 11.12 16.60
N GLY A 44 -16.48 10.95 15.89
CA GLY A 44 -17.69 10.30 16.40
C GLY A 44 -18.92 11.22 16.37
N ASN A 45 -19.98 10.83 17.08
CA ASN A 45 -21.22 11.60 17.14
C ASN A 45 -21.05 12.86 17.99
N SER A 46 -21.30 14.03 17.41
CA SER A 46 -21.22 15.32 18.12
C SER A 46 -22.30 15.53 19.16
N ASN A 47 -23.40 14.77 19.05
CA ASN A 47 -24.53 14.85 19.95
C ASN A 47 -24.92 13.46 20.45
N ARG A 48 -25.25 13.36 21.74
CA ARG A 48 -25.84 12.17 22.37
C ARG A 48 -27.12 12.57 23.09
N THR A 49 -28.09 11.69 23.14
CA THR A 49 -29.42 11.94 23.74
C THR A 49 -29.64 10.99 24.90
N CYS A 50 -30.13 11.49 26.03
CA CYS A 50 -30.50 10.67 27.17
C CYS A 50 -31.77 9.89 26.85
N GLN A 51 -31.69 8.57 26.84
CA GLN A 51 -32.79 7.70 26.42
C GLN A 51 -33.64 7.25 27.61
N ARG A 52 -34.83 6.68 27.33
CA ARG A 52 -35.76 6.15 28.34
C ARG A 52 -35.15 5.03 29.20
N ASP A 53 -34.17 4.32 28.67
CA ASP A 53 -33.42 3.29 29.38
C ASP A 53 -32.35 3.86 30.34
N LYS A 54 -32.32 5.19 30.51
CA LYS A 54 -31.39 5.92 31.38
C LYS A 54 -29.93 5.86 30.91
N THR A 55 -29.72 5.66 29.61
CA THR A 55 -28.39 5.68 28.98
C THR A 55 -28.29 6.77 27.92
N TRP A 56 -27.06 7.23 27.68
CA TRP A 56 -26.77 8.15 26.58
C TRP A 56 -26.67 7.39 25.26
N SER A 57 -27.33 7.89 24.23
CA SER A 57 -27.30 7.27 22.89
C SER A 57 -25.89 7.24 22.31
N GLY A 58 -25.59 6.18 21.57
CA GLY A 58 -24.32 5.98 20.87
C GLY A 58 -23.09 5.94 21.79
N SER A 59 -21.93 5.94 21.15
CA SER A 59 -20.63 5.97 21.81
C SER A 59 -20.18 7.41 22.12
N GLU A 60 -19.32 7.54 23.13
CA GLU A 60 -18.65 8.80 23.44
C GLU A 60 -17.66 9.17 22.32
N PRO A 61 -17.69 10.42 21.80
CA PRO A 61 -16.75 10.86 20.79
C PRO A 61 -15.39 11.21 21.40
N VAL A 62 -14.34 11.23 20.57
CA VAL A 62 -12.97 11.54 20.99
C VAL A 62 -12.45 12.74 20.21
N CYS A 63 -11.72 13.63 20.88
CA CYS A 63 -10.98 14.70 20.21
C CYS A 63 -9.59 14.19 19.81
N ARG A 64 -9.26 14.29 18.52
CA ARG A 64 -7.94 13.92 17.99
C ARG A 64 -7.24 15.15 17.45
N GLU A 65 -5.92 15.20 17.52
CA GLU A 65 -5.17 16.32 16.97
C GLU A 65 -5.40 16.47 15.47
N LEU A 66 -5.35 17.71 14.97
CA LEU A 66 -5.40 17.96 13.53
C LEU A 66 -4.21 17.32 12.79
N SER A 67 -3.07 17.11 13.46
CA SER A 67 -1.91 16.36 12.96
C SER A 67 -2.28 14.92 12.59
N ASP A 68 -3.13 14.27 13.39
CA ASP A 68 -3.69 12.93 13.14
C ASP A 68 -4.84 12.94 12.12
N SER A 69 -5.37 14.12 11.81
CA SER A 69 -6.36 14.34 10.74
C SER A 69 -5.72 14.75 9.41
N ALA A 70 -4.39 14.62 9.29
CA ALA A 70 -3.78 14.52 7.97
C ALA A 70 -4.67 13.58 7.15
N PRO A 71 -5.09 13.98 5.94
CA PRO A 71 -5.91 13.11 5.13
C PRO A 71 -5.20 11.76 5.13
N VAL A 72 -5.94 10.66 5.34
CA VAL A 72 -5.44 9.35 4.95
C VAL A 72 -5.07 9.56 3.49
N LEU A 73 -3.81 9.89 3.23
CA LEU A 73 -3.24 9.97 1.90
C LEU A 73 -3.51 8.56 1.45
N ALA A 74 -4.54 8.42 0.61
CA ALA A 74 -5.04 7.15 0.12
C ALA A 74 -3.82 6.28 -0.04
N GLU A 75 -3.68 5.23 0.79
CA GLU A 75 -2.42 4.49 0.91
C GLU A 75 -1.89 4.32 -0.50
N THR A 76 -0.89 5.11 -0.88
CA THR A 76 -0.36 5.01 -2.22
C THR A 76 0.37 3.70 -2.15
N HIS A 77 -0.30 2.63 -2.61
CA HIS A 77 0.21 1.28 -2.56
C HIS A 77 1.45 1.26 -3.44
N HIS A 78 2.59 1.56 -2.83
CA HIS A 78 3.84 1.63 -3.52
C HIS A 78 4.24 0.20 -3.85
N CYS A 79 4.37 -0.13 -5.13
CA CYS A 79 4.86 -1.43 -5.55
C CYS A 79 6.23 -1.71 -4.94
N SER A 80 6.53 -2.96 -4.63
CA SER A 80 7.80 -3.36 -4.01
C SER A 80 9.03 -2.88 -4.80
N PHE A 81 10.18 -2.76 -4.13
CA PHE A 81 11.44 -2.54 -4.85
C PHE A 81 11.73 -3.73 -5.77
N LEU A 82 12.12 -3.44 -7.01
CA LEU A 82 12.54 -4.46 -7.97
C LEU A 82 14.01 -4.78 -7.75
N LEU A 83 14.36 -6.06 -7.85
CA LEU A 83 15.74 -6.51 -7.84
C LEU A 83 16.36 -6.32 -9.22
N PHE A 84 17.65 -6.01 -9.25
CA PHE A 84 18.41 -5.93 -10.49
C PHE A 84 18.71 -7.35 -10.98
N PRO A 85 18.44 -7.68 -12.26
CA PRO A 85 18.86 -8.96 -12.80
C PRO A 85 20.40 -9.02 -12.85
N THR A 86 20.95 -10.22 -12.66
CA THR A 86 22.39 -10.42 -12.84
C THR A 86 22.76 -10.20 -14.31
N ASN A 87 23.79 -9.41 -14.62
CA ASN A 87 24.15 -8.97 -15.99
C ASN A 87 23.03 -8.17 -16.69
N GLY A 88 22.36 -7.29 -15.93
CA GLY A 88 21.41 -6.34 -16.48
C GLY A 88 21.02 -5.27 -15.48
N VAL A 89 20.11 -4.41 -15.94
CA VAL A 89 19.61 -3.25 -15.20
C VAL A 89 18.10 -3.15 -15.31
N VAL A 90 17.48 -2.51 -14.34
CA VAL A 90 16.06 -2.12 -14.36
C VAL A 90 15.96 -0.61 -14.15
N ALA A 91 15.11 0.05 -14.94
CA ALA A 91 14.87 1.49 -14.83
C ALA A 91 13.37 1.80 -14.94
N TYR A 92 12.90 2.79 -14.17
CA TYR A 92 11.54 3.32 -14.24
C TYR A 92 11.59 4.85 -14.07
N TYR A 93 10.63 5.55 -14.67
CA TYR A 93 10.54 7.00 -14.64
C TYR A 93 10.11 7.50 -13.23
N GLU A 94 10.67 8.63 -12.80
CA GLU A 94 10.38 9.36 -11.54
C GLU A 94 10.75 8.70 -10.20
N GLU A 95 11.46 7.56 -10.15
CA GLU A 95 11.74 6.82 -8.88
C GLU A 95 10.46 6.47 -8.07
N ARG A 96 9.29 6.67 -8.68
CA ARG A 96 7.97 6.50 -8.06
C ARG A 96 7.44 5.12 -8.37
N ARG A 97 7.22 4.32 -7.33
CA ARG A 97 6.66 2.96 -7.42
C ARG A 97 5.12 2.98 -7.29
N ILE A 98 4.42 3.84 -8.02
CA ILE A 98 2.96 4.02 -7.89
C ILE A 98 2.18 3.35 -9.04
N GLU A 99 0.87 3.14 -8.87
CA GLU A 99 0.00 2.54 -9.90
C GLU A 99 0.23 3.20 -11.27
N GLY A 100 0.51 2.38 -12.29
CA GLY A 100 0.79 2.83 -13.65
C GLY A 100 2.27 3.06 -13.99
N THR A 101 3.18 3.10 -13.01
CA THR A 101 4.63 3.17 -13.29
C THR A 101 5.07 1.95 -14.10
N ILE A 102 5.89 2.17 -15.13
CA ILE A 102 6.47 1.10 -15.97
C ILE A 102 7.96 0.95 -15.68
N ALA A 103 8.36 -0.23 -15.22
CA ALA A 103 9.75 -0.66 -15.09
C ALA A 103 10.19 -1.40 -16.35
N THR A 104 11.31 -0.97 -16.92
CA THR A 104 11.92 -1.53 -18.12
C THR A 104 13.25 -2.18 -17.77
N TYR A 105 13.39 -3.45 -18.12
CA TYR A 105 14.60 -4.23 -17.93
C TYR A 105 15.44 -4.24 -19.20
N ARG A 106 16.75 -4.24 -19.02
CA ARG A 106 17.74 -4.33 -20.10
C ARG A 106 18.91 -5.18 -19.64
N CYS A 107 19.32 -6.15 -20.46
CA CYS A 107 20.53 -6.92 -20.18
C CYS A 107 21.77 -6.19 -20.67
N ASP A 108 22.91 -6.53 -20.06
CA ASP A 108 24.23 -6.07 -20.49
C ASP A 108 24.60 -6.68 -21.86
N ASP A 109 25.61 -6.10 -22.49
CA ASP A 109 26.06 -6.56 -23.81
C ASP A 109 26.49 -8.03 -23.76
N GLY A 110 26.03 -8.82 -24.72
CA GLY A 110 26.26 -10.27 -24.75
C GLY A 110 25.28 -11.08 -23.92
N TYR A 111 24.26 -10.48 -23.32
CA TYR A 111 23.15 -11.17 -22.64
C TYR A 111 21.81 -10.91 -23.34
N THR A 112 20.92 -11.89 -23.27
CA THR A 112 19.55 -11.83 -23.82
C THR A 112 18.54 -11.92 -22.68
N LEU A 113 17.55 -11.04 -22.72
CA LEU A 113 16.48 -10.99 -21.74
C LEU A 113 15.45 -12.10 -22.01
N ILE A 114 15.21 -12.95 -21.00
CA ILE A 114 14.17 -13.96 -20.99
C ILE A 114 13.12 -13.55 -19.95
N GLY A 115 11.86 -13.42 -20.39
CA GLY A 115 10.75 -13.00 -19.53
C GLY A 115 10.24 -11.59 -19.84
N ASN A 116 9.67 -10.93 -18.82
CA ASN A 116 8.99 -9.64 -18.97
C ASN A 116 9.99 -8.48 -19.09
N LYS A 117 10.20 -7.98 -20.31
CA LYS A 117 10.99 -6.75 -20.53
C LYS A 117 10.42 -5.54 -19.79
N ASN A 118 9.09 -5.41 -19.77
CA ASN A 118 8.38 -4.32 -19.11
C ASN A 118 7.43 -4.88 -18.04
N ARG A 119 7.40 -4.25 -16.87
CA ARG A 119 6.47 -4.55 -15.78
C ARG A 119 5.78 -3.27 -15.33
N THR A 120 4.49 -3.33 -15.04
CA THR A 120 3.67 -2.20 -14.62
C THR A 120 3.28 -2.35 -13.15
N CYS A 121 3.38 -1.29 -12.37
CA CYS A 121 2.91 -1.26 -11.00
C CYS A 121 1.38 -1.25 -10.96
N LEU A 122 0.79 -2.24 -10.29
CA LEU A 122 -0.64 -2.45 -10.17
C LEU A 122 -1.21 -1.73 -8.94
N ARG A 123 -2.52 -1.49 -8.93
CA ARG A 123 -3.23 -0.83 -7.82
C ARG A 123 -3.01 -1.49 -6.46
N GLU A 124 -2.87 -2.81 -6.46
CA GLU A 124 -2.66 -3.63 -5.26
C GLU A 124 -1.24 -3.54 -4.68
N GLY A 125 -0.34 -2.75 -5.28
CA GLY A 125 1.05 -2.61 -4.82
C GLY A 125 1.97 -3.75 -5.26
N SER A 126 1.63 -4.42 -6.37
CA SER A 126 2.44 -5.49 -6.97
C SER A 126 2.87 -5.13 -8.40
N TRP A 127 3.99 -5.67 -8.87
CA TRP A 127 4.41 -5.50 -10.26
C TRP A 127 3.83 -6.61 -11.14
N SER A 128 3.29 -6.24 -12.31
CA SER A 128 2.75 -7.20 -13.27
C SER A 128 3.81 -8.20 -13.75
N GLY A 129 3.42 -9.46 -13.99
CA GLY A 129 4.32 -10.48 -14.55
C GLY A 129 5.42 -10.93 -13.57
N SER A 130 6.43 -11.62 -14.08
CA SER A 130 7.55 -12.15 -13.29
C SER A 130 8.85 -11.38 -13.53
N ASP A 131 9.80 -11.55 -12.62
CA ASP A 131 11.17 -11.05 -12.80
C ASP A 131 11.81 -11.71 -14.05
N PRO A 132 12.47 -10.94 -14.93
CA PRO A 132 13.18 -11.49 -16.08
C PRO A 132 14.62 -11.90 -15.73
N ASP A 133 15.16 -12.84 -16.49
CA ASP A 133 16.54 -13.28 -16.41
C ASP A 133 17.36 -12.79 -17.60
N CYS A 134 18.62 -12.40 -17.35
CA CYS A 134 19.60 -12.11 -18.38
C CYS A 134 20.51 -13.33 -18.56
N VAL A 135 20.25 -14.12 -19.59
CA VAL A 135 21.06 -15.30 -19.93
C VAL A 135 22.06 -14.92 -21.00
N VAL A 136 23.22 -15.60 -21.04
CA VAL A 136 24.22 -15.33 -22.08
C VAL A 136 23.55 -15.41 -23.45
N GLY A 137 23.57 -14.28 -24.16
CA GLY A 137 23.06 -14.16 -25.49
C GLY A 137 23.92 -15.04 -26.36
N ASN A 138 23.37 -16.18 -26.77
CA ASN A 138 24.04 -17.09 -27.68
C ASN A 138 24.33 -16.34 -28.98
N THR A 139 25.50 -15.70 -29.08
CA THR A 139 26.11 -15.27 -30.35
C THR A 139 26.46 -16.46 -31.23
N ASN A 140 26.25 -17.68 -30.76
CA ASN A 140 26.09 -18.86 -31.58
C ASN A 140 24.97 -19.70 -30.99
N LEU A 141 23.77 -19.60 -31.56
CA LEU A 141 22.92 -20.78 -31.66
C LEU A 141 23.81 -21.83 -32.34
N HIS A 142 24.40 -22.73 -31.55
CA HIS A 142 24.77 -24.05 -32.01
C HIS A 142 23.46 -24.68 -32.49
N ILE A 143 23.01 -24.30 -33.69
CA ILE A 143 22.20 -25.16 -34.53
C ILE A 143 23.13 -26.34 -34.79
N SER A 144 23.14 -27.30 -33.88
CA SER A 144 23.56 -28.65 -34.20
C SER A 144 22.52 -29.16 -35.20
N ARG A 145 22.66 -28.78 -36.47
CA ARG A 145 22.05 -29.52 -37.57
C ARG A 145 22.86 -30.81 -37.64
N CYS A 146 22.49 -31.77 -36.82
CA CYS A 146 22.84 -33.17 -37.03
C CYS A 146 22.11 -33.63 -38.29
N LEU A 147 22.67 -33.30 -39.44
CA LEU A 147 22.35 -34.00 -40.68
C LEU A 147 23.20 -35.27 -40.68
N LEU A 148 22.64 -36.29 -40.04
CA LEU A 148 22.85 -37.73 -40.24
C LEU A 148 24.27 -38.35 -40.30
N GLN A 149 25.40 -37.63 -40.19
CA GLN A 149 26.66 -38.33 -39.85
C GLN A 149 27.85 -37.53 -39.30
N HIS A 150 27.84 -36.19 -39.22
CA HIS A 150 28.95 -35.44 -38.60
C HIS A 150 28.48 -34.21 -37.81
N CYS A 151 28.97 -34.08 -36.57
CA CYS A 151 28.80 -32.89 -35.73
C CYS A 151 29.95 -31.91 -35.99
N ILE A 152 29.66 -30.70 -36.48
CA ILE A 152 30.68 -29.66 -36.65
C ILE A 152 30.67 -28.76 -35.41
N HIS A 153 31.75 -28.77 -34.64
CA HIS A 153 31.95 -27.84 -33.53
C HIS A 153 32.66 -26.57 -34.02
N ARG A 154 32.08 -25.40 -33.76
CA ARG A 154 32.70 -24.11 -34.09
C ARG A 154 33.20 -23.47 -32.80
N ILE A 155 34.50 -23.58 -32.54
CA ILE A 155 35.17 -22.91 -31.42
C ILE A 155 36.03 -21.79 -32.04
N GLY A 156 35.49 -20.58 -32.14
CA GLY A 156 36.16 -19.42 -32.75
C GLY A 156 36.13 -19.39 -34.30
N TYR A 157 37.17 -18.82 -34.92
CA TYR A 157 37.32 -18.72 -36.39
C TYR A 157 37.88 -19.99 -37.06
N ASN A 158 38.18 -21.04 -36.30
CA ASN A 158 38.73 -22.29 -36.82
C ASN A 158 37.69 -23.42 -36.74
N TYR A 159 37.69 -24.28 -37.77
CA TYR A 159 36.87 -25.48 -37.82
C TYR A 159 37.70 -26.65 -37.30
N ILE A 160 37.22 -27.34 -36.26
CA ILE A 160 37.84 -28.57 -35.77
C ILE A 160 36.88 -29.72 -36.07
N SER A 161 37.27 -30.60 -36.98
CA SER A 161 36.62 -31.88 -37.21
C SER A 161 37.05 -32.84 -36.10
N ILE A 162 36.14 -33.24 -35.22
CA ILE A 162 36.39 -34.33 -34.27
C ILE A 162 35.80 -35.59 -34.90
N GLY A 163 36.65 -36.45 -35.42
CA GLY A 163 36.28 -37.78 -35.89
C GLY A 163 36.15 -38.75 -34.71
N LEU A 164 35.15 -39.63 -34.80
CA LEU A 164 35.26 -40.99 -34.28
C LEU A 164 35.55 -41.91 -35.46
#